data_AF-A0A369KAJ8-F1
#
_entry.id   AF-A0A369KAJ8-F1
#
_cell.length_a   1.000
_cell.length_b   1.000
_cell.length_c   1.000
_cell.angle_alpha   90.00
_cell.angle_beta   90.00
_cell.angle_gamma   90.00
#
_symmetry.space_group_name_H-M   'P 1'
#
loop_
_entity.id
_entity.type
_entity.pdbx_description
1 polymer ?
#
loop_
_entity_poly.entity_id
_entity_poly.type
_entity_poly.pdbx_seq_one_letter_code
_entity_poly.pdbx_strand_id
1 'polypeptide(L)'
;MITFAVSAFLSYTAFSSQVGLLYWIPRTFWIVRIFPTRLIFFDVSNTEEKEISTLILEFSHAIDSFRVECQWDRERLLVILQTGKTVSVFALQRDKDPFSCALCLLRGSFLHVTSLEGEEVGKLVRGEWIRLSLYQAPCPCSTPLPASSFVKIPKLSFGSSKKKCLDSFDQRTNPQELLPCLYALSCLLPHELEEGGIVCSASEQNILSVDFVSVWRHHFSRTGVPSWKDQRFYGTKPFFSGKGSPLKILFYFGRAILRSLVRVENGQLVLSPVLPSWFVSGRLRDLPCSFGFCSLMWSRRRLRRCVLTVMQDFVCNLVFPPGVKGFRSTRKGGGPGMCHVIGSELVTFAFQAGDVYCFDRFEH
;
A
#
# COMPACT_ATOMS: atom_id res chain seq x y z
N MET A 1 5.18 -0.83 34.83
CA MET A 1 4.53 -0.13 33.71
C MET A 1 5.50 -0.15 32.53
N ILE A 2 5.31 -1.02 31.53
CA ILE A 2 6.21 -1.08 30.37
C ILE A 2 5.79 0.06 29.43
N THR A 3 6.52 1.17 29.46
CA THR A 3 6.44 2.23 28.47
C THR A 3 6.85 1.65 27.12
N PHE A 4 5.85 1.34 26.28
CA PHE A 4 6.10 1.10 24.87
C PHE A 4 6.61 2.41 24.30
N ALA A 5 7.91 2.51 24.04
CA ALA A 5 8.46 3.53 23.18
C ALA A 5 7.69 3.44 21.86
N VAL A 6 6.74 4.35 21.65
CA VAL A 6 6.00 4.47 20.41
C VAL A 6 7.02 4.93 19.40
N SER A 7 7.63 3.98 18.70
CA SER A 7 8.51 4.28 17.57
C SER A 7 7.73 5.18 16.63
N ALA A 8 8.14 6.46 16.57
CA ALA A 8 7.50 7.48 15.77
C ALA A 8 7.29 6.97 14.34
N PHE A 9 6.02 6.95 13.97
CA PHE A 9 5.37 6.69 12.69
C PHE A 9 6.19 5.92 11.63
N LEU A 10 5.95 4.61 11.57
CA LEU A 10 5.89 3.88 10.29
C LEU A 10 4.68 4.41 9.50
N SER A 11 4.74 5.64 8.97
CA SER A 11 3.77 6.09 7.98
C SER A 11 4.17 5.47 6.64
N TYR A 12 3.18 4.98 5.89
CA TYR A 12 3.38 4.53 4.52
C TYR A 12 3.48 5.77 3.62
N THR A 13 4.63 6.44 3.74
CA THR A 13 4.91 7.68 3.00
C THR A 13 6.14 7.49 2.12
N ALA A 14 5.94 7.75 0.84
CA ALA A 14 7.00 7.84 -0.13
C ALA A 14 7.02 9.24 -0.77
N PHE A 15 8.14 9.64 -1.35
CA PHE A 15 8.25 10.89 -2.08
C PHE A 15 9.18 10.78 -3.28
N SER A 16 9.01 11.70 -4.22
CA SER A 16 9.89 11.92 -5.36
C SER A 16 9.97 13.41 -5.65
N SER A 17 11.12 13.85 -6.15
CA SER A 17 11.29 15.19 -6.73
C SER A 17 11.45 15.15 -8.25
N GLN A 18 11.33 13.97 -8.88
CA GLN A 18 11.39 13.84 -10.33
C GLN A 18 10.08 14.29 -10.98
N VAL A 19 10.22 15.12 -12.01
CA VAL A 19 9.11 15.66 -12.80
C VAL A 19 8.63 14.62 -13.82
N GLY A 20 7.32 14.57 -14.07
CA GLY A 20 6.74 13.77 -15.14
C GLY A 20 6.63 12.28 -14.82
N LEU A 21 6.76 11.89 -13.56
CA LEU A 21 6.49 10.51 -13.15
C LEU A 21 4.98 10.22 -13.10
N LEU A 22 4.62 8.97 -13.36
CA LEU A 22 3.27 8.43 -13.19
C LEU A 22 3.05 8.09 -11.71
N TYR A 23 1.86 8.32 -11.19
CA TYR A 23 1.47 7.95 -9.82
C TYR A 23 0.05 7.38 -9.85
N TRP A 24 -0.17 6.28 -9.15
CA TRP A 24 -1.51 5.75 -8.98
C TRP A 24 -2.22 6.47 -7.84
N ILE A 25 -3.48 6.87 -8.07
CA ILE A 25 -4.33 7.50 -7.06
C ILE A 25 -5.02 6.38 -6.27
N PRO A 26 -4.72 6.22 -4.96
CA PRO A 26 -5.23 5.10 -4.18
C PRO A 26 -6.75 4.89 -4.28
N ARG A 27 -7.19 3.63 -4.31
CA ARG A 27 -8.59 3.20 -4.43
C ARG A 27 -9.34 3.65 -5.69
N THR A 28 -8.62 4.09 -6.71
CA THR A 28 -9.22 4.46 -8.00
C THR A 28 -8.62 3.65 -9.13
N PHE A 29 -9.22 3.76 -10.32
CA PHE A 29 -8.63 3.30 -11.58
C PHE A 29 -7.79 4.39 -12.28
N TRP A 30 -7.43 5.45 -11.56
CA TRP A 30 -6.73 6.59 -12.13
C TRP A 30 -5.23 6.53 -11.85
N ILE A 31 -4.46 6.76 -12.90
CA ILE A 31 -3.06 7.15 -12.79
C ILE A 31 -2.94 8.59 -13.25
N VAL A 32 -2.01 9.32 -12.63
CA VAL A 32 -1.71 10.70 -12.99
C VAL A 32 -0.22 10.84 -13.28
N ARG A 33 0.13 11.42 -14.43
CA ARG A 33 1.47 11.93 -14.68
C ARG A 33 1.55 13.36 -14.17
N ILE A 34 2.46 13.61 -13.23
CA ILE A 34 2.52 14.89 -12.52
C ILE A 34 3.74 15.69 -12.97
N PHE A 35 3.48 16.86 -13.53
CA PHE A 35 4.44 17.94 -13.74
C PHE A 35 4.10 19.12 -12.82
N PRO A 36 5.02 20.07 -12.59
CA PRO A 36 4.74 21.24 -11.76
C PRO A 36 3.52 22.07 -12.22
N THR A 37 3.33 22.19 -13.54
CA THR A 37 2.27 23.01 -14.16
C THR A 37 1.27 22.19 -14.99
N ARG A 38 1.33 20.86 -14.92
CA ARG A 38 0.49 19.99 -15.76
C ARG A 38 0.20 18.65 -15.08
N LEU A 39 -1.06 18.23 -15.12
CA LEU A 39 -1.51 16.91 -14.67
C LEU A 39 -2.12 16.18 -15.86
N ILE A 40 -1.67 14.97 -16.14
CA ILE A 40 -2.22 14.13 -17.23
C ILE A 40 -2.81 12.88 -16.59
N PHE A 41 -4.10 12.65 -16.77
CA PHE A 41 -4.83 11.56 -16.14
C PHE A 41 -5.09 10.43 -17.12
N PHE A 42 -4.91 9.20 -16.64
CA PHE A 42 -5.07 7.99 -17.41
C PHE A 42 -6.02 7.02 -16.70
N ASP A 43 -6.89 6.37 -17.47
CA ASP A 43 -7.76 5.29 -17.04
C ASP A 43 -7.00 3.96 -17.20
N VAL A 44 -6.96 3.18 -16.11
CA VAL A 44 -6.43 1.82 -16.10
C VAL A 44 -7.43 0.81 -15.59
N SER A 45 -8.73 1.06 -15.74
CA SER A 45 -9.78 0.07 -15.53
C SER A 45 -9.68 -1.11 -16.52
N ASN A 46 -9.19 -0.82 -17.72
CA ASN A 46 -9.05 -1.76 -18.82
C ASN A 46 -7.60 -2.17 -19.10
N THR A 47 -7.40 -3.06 -20.09
CA THR A 47 -6.07 -3.56 -20.48
C THR A 47 -5.16 -2.46 -21.02
N GLU A 48 -5.73 -1.52 -21.76
CA GLU A 48 -4.99 -0.39 -22.34
C GLU A 48 -5.14 0.84 -21.47
N GLU A 49 -4.01 1.48 -21.17
CA GLU A 49 -3.97 2.80 -20.52
C GLU A 49 -4.50 3.85 -21.51
N LYS A 50 -5.56 4.56 -21.13
CA LYS A 50 -6.19 5.59 -21.97
C LYS A 50 -6.06 6.94 -21.29
N GLU A 51 -5.49 7.93 -21.98
CA GLU A 51 -5.53 9.32 -21.49
C GLU A 51 -6.98 9.82 -21.48
N ILE A 52 -7.42 10.37 -20.34
CA ILE A 52 -8.78 10.86 -20.13
C ILE A 52 -8.82 12.39 -20.21
N SER A 53 -7.85 13.04 -19.56
CA SER A 53 -7.87 14.49 -19.35
C SER A 53 -6.47 15.00 -19.06
N THR A 54 -6.16 16.17 -19.58
CA THR A 54 -4.98 16.96 -19.24
C THR A 54 -5.42 18.28 -18.63
N LEU A 55 -4.93 18.57 -17.42
CA LEU A 55 -5.14 19.83 -16.72
C LEU A 55 -3.85 20.65 -16.72
N ILE A 56 -3.97 21.94 -17.02
CA ILE A 56 -2.91 22.93 -16.90
C ILE A 56 -3.11 23.67 -15.58
N LEU A 57 -2.03 23.80 -14.82
CA LEU A 57 -2.00 24.48 -13.54
C LEU A 57 -1.24 25.80 -13.72
N GLU A 58 -1.94 26.92 -13.54
CA GLU A 58 -1.36 28.24 -13.72
C GLU A 58 -0.91 28.83 -12.38
N PHE A 59 0.33 29.31 -12.37
CA PHE A 59 0.96 29.96 -11.23
C PHE A 59 1.51 31.32 -11.66
N SER A 60 1.39 32.32 -10.79
CA SER A 60 1.86 33.69 -11.07
C SER A 60 3.38 33.84 -11.12
N HIS A 61 4.12 32.80 -10.73
CA HIS A 61 5.55 32.86 -10.48
C HIS A 61 6.23 31.54 -10.84
N ALA A 62 7.54 31.59 -11.12
CA ALA A 62 8.34 30.41 -11.42
C ALA A 62 8.43 29.44 -10.23
N ILE A 63 8.43 28.14 -10.51
CA ILE A 63 8.48 27.10 -9.47
C ILE A 63 9.94 26.75 -9.20
N ASP A 64 10.40 27.03 -7.98
CA ASP A 64 11.77 26.78 -7.54
C ASP A 64 11.99 25.32 -7.15
N SER A 65 10.99 24.70 -6.52
CA SER A 65 11.07 23.30 -6.12
C SER A 65 9.76 22.55 -6.29
N PHE A 66 9.90 21.26 -6.62
CA PHE A 66 8.80 20.34 -6.90
C PHE A 66 9.00 19.05 -6.11
N ARG A 67 7.92 18.57 -5.50
CA ARG A 67 7.91 17.29 -4.78
C ARG A 67 6.52 16.68 -4.78
N VAL A 68 6.45 15.38 -5.06
CA VAL A 68 5.24 14.58 -4.84
C VAL A 68 5.45 13.70 -3.62
N GLU A 69 4.52 13.71 -2.67
CA GLU A 69 4.46 12.75 -1.56
C GLU A 69 3.26 11.82 -1.71
N CYS A 70 3.48 10.52 -1.72
CA CYS A 70 2.43 9.52 -1.63
C CYS A 70 2.14 9.24 -0.16
N GLN A 71 0.94 9.57 0.31
CA GLN A 71 0.47 9.31 1.68
C GLN A 71 -0.59 8.22 1.62
N TRP A 72 -0.15 6.96 1.54
CA TRP A 72 -1.04 5.82 1.32
C TRP A 72 -2.01 5.59 2.48
N ASP A 73 -1.59 5.83 3.72
CA ASP A 73 -2.44 5.78 4.92
C ASP A 73 -3.54 6.86 4.95
N ARG A 74 -3.43 7.88 4.09
CA ARG A 74 -4.42 8.93 3.87
C ARG A 74 -5.01 8.89 2.47
N GLU A 75 -4.72 7.83 1.71
CA GLU A 75 -5.27 7.55 0.39
C GLU A 75 -5.11 8.71 -0.61
N ARG A 76 -3.99 9.43 -0.53
CA ARG A 76 -3.78 10.65 -1.31
C ARG A 76 -2.36 10.83 -1.79
N LEU A 77 -2.23 11.56 -2.88
CA LEU A 77 -1.00 12.13 -3.38
C LEU A 77 -0.98 13.61 -3.01
N LEU A 78 0.12 14.10 -2.45
CA LEU A 78 0.36 15.52 -2.23
C LEU A 78 1.37 16.01 -3.24
N VAL A 79 1.07 17.12 -3.90
CA VAL A 79 2.03 17.85 -4.72
C VAL A 79 2.38 19.13 -4.00
N ILE A 80 3.68 19.31 -3.76
CA ILE A 80 4.25 20.43 -3.02
C ILE A 80 5.10 21.22 -4.01
N LEU A 81 4.75 22.50 -4.16
CA LEU A 81 5.42 23.45 -5.03
C LEU A 81 5.93 24.60 -4.17
N GLN A 82 7.19 24.99 -4.36
CA GLN A 82 7.76 26.17 -3.73
C GLN A 82 8.03 27.24 -4.78
N THR A 83 7.68 28.48 -4.44
CA THR A 83 7.91 29.64 -5.28
C THR A 83 8.34 30.84 -4.43
N GLY A 84 9.63 31.15 -4.47
CA GLY A 84 10.30 32.05 -3.54
C GLY A 84 10.08 31.61 -2.09
N LYS A 85 9.34 32.44 -1.34
CA LYS A 85 8.98 32.18 0.06
C LYS A 85 7.60 31.52 0.23
N THR A 86 6.85 31.33 -0.84
CA THR A 86 5.51 30.74 -0.77
C THR A 86 5.57 29.24 -1.05
N VAL A 87 4.64 28.50 -0.44
CA VAL A 87 4.49 27.06 -0.64
C VAL A 87 3.04 26.78 -0.96
N SER A 88 2.80 26.20 -2.12
CA SER A 88 1.51 25.70 -2.55
C SER A 88 1.47 24.19 -2.40
N VAL A 89 0.38 23.68 -1.84
CA VAL A 89 0.17 22.24 -1.65
C VAL A 89 -1.22 21.91 -2.13
N PHE A 90 -1.31 21.02 -3.10
CA PHE A 90 -2.58 20.42 -3.50
C PHE A 90 -2.54 18.90 -3.33
N ALA A 91 -3.71 18.30 -3.25
CA ALA A 91 -3.89 16.87 -3.06
C ALA A 91 -4.73 16.29 -4.20
N LEU A 92 -4.38 15.07 -4.59
CA LEU A 92 -5.18 14.18 -5.42
C LEU A 92 -5.59 12.98 -4.59
N GLN A 93 -6.89 12.71 -4.49
CA GLN A 93 -7.42 11.59 -3.71
C GLN A 93 -8.73 11.09 -4.32
N ARG A 94 -9.14 9.87 -3.97
CA ARG A 94 -10.45 9.35 -4.35
C ARG A 94 -11.57 10.26 -3.83
N ASP A 95 -12.61 10.42 -4.63
CA ASP A 95 -13.88 11.00 -4.16
C ASP A 95 -14.83 9.89 -3.65
N LYS A 96 -16.05 9.76 -4.18
CA LYS A 96 -17.06 8.83 -3.65
C LYS A 96 -16.85 7.41 -4.18
N ASP A 97 -16.41 7.28 -5.42
CA ASP A 97 -16.34 6.04 -6.19
C ASP A 97 -14.94 5.89 -6.82
N PRO A 98 -14.54 4.70 -7.32
CA PRO A 98 -13.19 4.47 -7.86
C PRO A 98 -12.95 5.13 -9.24
N PHE A 99 -13.99 5.69 -9.86
CA PHE A 99 -13.97 6.35 -11.16
C PHE A 99 -13.93 7.88 -11.03
N SER A 100 -13.89 8.40 -9.80
CA SER A 100 -13.78 9.83 -9.51
C SER A 100 -12.60 10.18 -8.60
N CYS A 101 -12.00 11.33 -8.87
CA CYS A 101 -10.87 11.89 -8.14
C CYS A 101 -11.17 13.34 -7.75
N ALA A 102 -10.71 13.75 -6.57
CA ALA A 102 -10.74 15.14 -6.11
C ALA A 102 -9.37 15.78 -6.23
N LEU A 103 -9.29 16.96 -6.86
CA LEU A 103 -8.14 17.87 -6.82
C LEU A 103 -8.43 18.99 -5.82
N CYS A 104 -7.70 19.02 -4.69
CA CYS A 104 -7.97 19.96 -3.60
C CYS A 104 -6.76 20.85 -3.28
N LEU A 105 -6.97 22.15 -3.11
CA LEU A 105 -5.92 23.07 -2.66
C LEU A 105 -5.84 23.11 -1.13
N LEU A 106 -4.79 22.53 -0.54
CA LEU A 106 -4.60 22.46 0.91
C LEU A 106 -3.87 23.69 1.48
N ARG A 107 -2.96 24.26 0.69
CA ARG A 107 -2.15 25.44 1.04
C ARG A 107 -1.84 26.25 -0.22
N GLY A 108 -1.86 27.57 -0.13
CA GLY A 108 -1.67 28.49 -1.25
C GLY A 108 -2.74 29.58 -1.21
N SER A 109 -2.58 30.62 -2.04
CA SER A 109 -3.59 31.68 -2.21
C SER A 109 -4.74 31.21 -3.11
N PHE A 110 -4.41 30.84 -4.34
CA PHE A 110 -5.32 30.25 -5.31
C PHE A 110 -4.56 29.34 -6.28
N LEU A 111 -5.28 28.46 -6.97
CA LEU A 111 -4.80 27.61 -8.05
C LEU A 111 -5.79 27.70 -9.21
N HIS A 112 -5.35 28.26 -10.34
CA HIS A 112 -6.16 28.31 -11.54
C HIS A 112 -5.89 27.05 -12.38
N VAL A 113 -6.98 26.39 -12.79
CA VAL A 113 -6.95 25.10 -13.48
C VAL A 113 -7.70 25.24 -14.79
N THR A 114 -7.02 24.94 -15.90
CA THR A 114 -7.56 25.00 -17.25
C THR A 114 -7.44 23.64 -17.95
N SER A 115 -8.28 23.38 -18.94
CA SER A 115 -8.15 22.22 -19.82
C SER A 115 -6.99 22.41 -20.80
N LEU A 116 -6.66 21.37 -21.56
CA LEU A 116 -5.67 21.49 -22.64
C LEU A 116 -6.14 22.44 -23.76
N GLU A 117 -7.43 22.56 -24.00
CA GLU A 117 -8.01 23.54 -24.95
C GLU A 117 -8.06 24.97 -24.40
N GLY A 118 -7.68 25.17 -23.12
CA GLY A 118 -7.70 26.48 -22.46
C GLY A 118 -9.04 26.84 -21.83
N GLU A 119 -9.99 25.91 -21.73
CA GLU A 119 -11.25 26.13 -21.02
C GLU A 119 -11.01 26.19 -19.51
N GLU A 120 -11.65 27.14 -18.82
CA GLU A 120 -11.55 27.23 -17.36
C GLU A 120 -12.27 26.04 -16.71
N VAL A 121 -11.50 25.18 -16.03
CA VAL A 121 -12.03 24.06 -15.25
C VAL A 121 -12.40 24.52 -13.84
N GLY A 122 -11.61 25.45 -13.29
CA GLY A 122 -11.97 26.15 -12.08
C GLY A 122 -10.80 26.88 -11.41
N LYS A 123 -11.15 27.78 -10.51
CA LYS A 123 -10.21 28.52 -9.66
C LYS A 123 -10.39 28.12 -8.21
N LEU A 124 -9.45 27.35 -7.68
CA LEU A 124 -9.49 26.84 -6.31
C LEU A 124 -8.87 27.84 -5.34
N VAL A 125 -9.57 28.17 -4.25
CA VAL A 125 -8.94 28.71 -3.04
C VAL A 125 -8.72 27.64 -1.98
N ARG A 126 -8.05 27.98 -0.88
CA ARG A 126 -7.71 27.02 0.17
C ARG A 126 -8.95 26.32 0.73
N GLY A 127 -8.96 25.00 0.65
CA GLY A 127 -10.03 24.13 1.12
C GLY A 127 -11.05 23.74 0.04
N GLU A 128 -11.04 24.42 -1.11
CA GLU A 128 -11.86 24.07 -2.26
C GLU A 128 -11.26 22.92 -3.07
N TRP A 129 -12.10 22.30 -3.88
CA TRP A 129 -11.70 21.20 -4.74
C TRP A 129 -12.55 21.08 -6.01
N ILE A 130 -11.98 20.45 -7.03
CA ILE A 130 -12.65 20.06 -8.27
C ILE A 130 -12.83 18.55 -8.28
N ARG A 131 -14.02 18.09 -8.64
CA ARG A 131 -14.28 16.69 -8.97
C ARG A 131 -13.88 16.43 -10.41
N LEU A 132 -13.07 15.39 -10.60
CA LEU A 132 -12.73 14.78 -11.88
C LEU A 132 -13.42 13.42 -11.96
N SER A 133 -14.04 13.09 -13.10
CA SER A 133 -14.79 11.84 -13.30
C SER A 133 -14.46 11.24 -14.66
N LEU A 134 -14.44 9.91 -14.77
CA LEU A 134 -14.15 9.24 -16.05
C LEU A 134 -15.26 9.47 -17.08
N TYR A 135 -16.48 9.67 -16.59
CA TYR A 135 -17.69 9.67 -17.40
C TYR A 135 -18.36 11.04 -17.47
N GLN A 136 -17.84 12.03 -16.76
CA GLN A 136 -18.45 13.36 -16.64
C GLN A 136 -17.38 14.44 -16.74
N ALA A 137 -17.78 15.60 -17.26
CA ALA A 137 -16.93 16.77 -17.28
C ALA A 137 -16.49 17.15 -15.84
N PRO A 138 -15.29 17.74 -15.69
CA PRO A 138 -14.86 18.30 -14.41
C PRO A 138 -15.87 19.29 -13.84
N CYS A 139 -16.17 19.19 -12.54
CA CYS A 139 -17.11 20.08 -11.87
C CYS A 139 -16.50 20.64 -10.58
N PRO A 140 -16.46 21.97 -10.40
CA PRO A 140 -16.05 22.58 -9.13
C PRO A 140 -17.04 22.20 -8.03
N CYS A 141 -16.53 21.96 -6.82
CA CYS A 141 -17.32 21.59 -5.67
C CYS A 141 -17.05 22.56 -4.51
N SER A 142 -18.10 23.24 -4.04
CA SER A 142 -18.03 24.17 -2.89
C SER A 142 -18.24 23.48 -1.54
N THR A 143 -18.71 22.23 -1.54
CA THR A 143 -18.84 21.44 -0.30
C THR A 143 -17.45 21.09 0.24
N PRO A 144 -17.21 21.06 1.55
CA PRO A 144 -15.94 20.60 2.08
C PRO A 144 -15.71 19.15 1.63
N LEU A 145 -14.48 18.87 1.17
CA LEU A 145 -14.10 17.52 0.79
C LEU A 145 -14.37 16.57 1.98
N PRO A 146 -15.05 15.43 1.76
CA PRO A 146 -15.30 14.49 2.84
C PRO A 146 -13.98 14.18 3.53
N ALA A 147 -13.96 14.29 4.87
CA ALA A 147 -12.77 13.93 5.62
C ALA A 147 -12.38 12.50 5.22
N SER A 148 -11.16 12.34 4.69
CA SER A 148 -10.64 11.02 4.35
C SER A 148 -10.75 10.18 5.61
N SER A 149 -11.56 9.11 5.55
CA SER A 149 -11.55 8.14 6.62
C SER A 149 -10.13 7.58 6.68
N PHE A 150 -9.50 7.63 7.86
CA PHE A 150 -8.17 7.05 8.03
C PHE A 150 -8.31 5.53 7.85
N VAL A 151 -7.91 5.04 6.69
CA VAL A 151 -7.93 3.61 6.44
C VAL A 151 -6.75 3.01 7.18
N LYS A 152 -7.08 2.09 8.08
CA LYS A 152 -6.07 1.35 8.85
C LYS A 152 -5.45 0.28 7.95
N ILE A 153 -4.44 0.67 7.18
CA ILE A 153 -3.68 -0.25 6.35
C ILE A 153 -2.78 -1.11 7.25
N PRO A 154 -2.81 -2.45 7.14
CA PRO A 154 -1.86 -3.31 7.82
C PRO A 154 -0.41 -2.95 7.48
N LYS A 155 0.45 -2.89 8.50
CA LYS A 155 1.81 -2.34 8.38
C LYS A 155 2.86 -3.43 8.32
N LEU A 156 3.39 -3.68 7.13
CA LEU A 156 4.57 -4.48 6.87
C LEU A 156 5.81 -3.59 6.93
N SER A 157 6.85 -4.05 7.62
CA SER A 157 8.12 -3.33 7.71
C SER A 157 9.28 -4.29 7.91
N PHE A 158 10.44 -3.97 7.32
CA PHE A 158 11.69 -4.72 7.46
C PHE A 158 12.74 -3.92 8.26
N GLY A 159 12.30 -3.13 9.24
CA GLY A 159 13.18 -2.36 10.13
C GLY A 159 13.50 -0.93 9.67
N SER A 160 13.09 -0.51 8.47
CA SER A 160 13.21 0.89 8.03
C SER A 160 12.02 1.73 8.49
N SER A 161 12.28 2.79 9.25
CA SER A 161 11.29 3.82 9.63
C SER A 161 11.39 5.11 8.80
N LYS A 162 12.40 5.24 7.93
CA LYS A 162 12.58 6.44 7.10
C LYS A 162 11.52 6.52 6.00
N LYS A 163 11.08 7.75 5.68
CA LYS A 163 10.30 8.05 4.46
C LYS A 163 11.03 7.49 3.24
N LYS A 164 10.29 6.87 2.32
CA LYS A 164 10.86 6.21 1.14
C LYS A 164 11.07 7.22 0.02
N CYS A 165 12.23 7.21 -0.62
CA CYS A 165 12.52 8.03 -1.79
C CYS A 165 12.35 7.16 -3.05
N LEU A 166 11.28 7.41 -3.81
CA LEU A 166 10.93 6.65 -5.02
C LEU A 166 12.03 6.76 -6.08
N ASP A 167 12.76 7.88 -6.10
CA ASP A 167 13.86 8.12 -7.05
C ASP A 167 15.00 7.10 -6.89
N SER A 168 15.14 6.51 -5.71
CA SER A 168 16.19 5.54 -5.38
C SER A 168 15.77 4.08 -5.58
N PHE A 169 14.48 3.81 -5.81
CA PHE A 169 13.93 2.46 -5.87
C PHE A 169 14.57 1.62 -6.98
N ASP A 170 14.79 2.23 -8.15
CA ASP A 170 15.39 1.57 -9.31
C ASP A 170 16.89 1.34 -9.19
N GLN A 171 17.58 2.22 -8.46
CA GLN A 171 19.02 2.14 -8.28
C GLN A 171 19.38 1.07 -7.25
N ARG A 172 18.62 1.03 -6.14
CA ARG A 172 18.88 0.10 -5.04
C ARG A 172 18.24 -1.26 -5.26
N THR A 173 17.05 -1.28 -5.87
CA THR A 173 16.21 -2.48 -6.04
C THR A 173 16.12 -3.35 -4.80
N ASN A 174 16.15 -2.73 -3.61
CA ASN A 174 16.17 -3.46 -2.35
C ASN A 174 14.75 -3.97 -2.05
N PRO A 175 14.52 -5.30 -2.03
CA PRO A 175 13.18 -5.83 -1.79
C PRO A 175 12.62 -5.44 -0.41
N GLN A 176 13.47 -5.20 0.59
CA GLN A 176 13.05 -4.76 1.92
C GLN A 176 12.49 -3.32 1.94
N GLU A 177 12.79 -2.52 0.91
CA GLU A 177 12.21 -1.18 0.73
C GLU A 177 10.97 -1.23 -0.15
N LEU A 178 11.01 -2.00 -1.24
CA LEU A 178 9.94 -2.08 -2.24
C LEU A 178 8.73 -2.87 -1.78
N LEU A 179 8.93 -4.02 -1.14
CA LEU A 179 7.85 -4.94 -0.82
C LEU A 179 6.83 -4.37 0.19
N PRO A 180 7.23 -3.66 1.26
CA PRO A 180 6.26 -2.96 2.12
C PRO A 180 5.38 -1.98 1.35
N CYS A 181 5.95 -1.30 0.35
CA CYS A 181 5.24 -0.36 -0.49
C CYS A 181 4.21 -1.08 -1.37
N LEU A 182 4.64 -2.11 -2.10
CA LEU A 182 3.76 -2.93 -2.93
C LEU A 182 2.63 -3.56 -2.10
N TYR A 183 2.93 -4.03 -0.89
CA TYR A 183 1.93 -4.55 0.04
C TYR A 183 0.92 -3.47 0.44
N ALA A 184 1.38 -2.29 0.85
CA ALA A 184 0.47 -1.18 1.19
C ALA A 184 -0.43 -0.79 0.02
N LEU A 185 0.13 -0.72 -1.19
CA LEU A 185 -0.62 -0.44 -2.43
C LEU A 185 -1.65 -1.54 -2.72
N SER A 186 -1.31 -2.81 -2.50
CA SER A 186 -2.27 -3.92 -2.68
C SER A 186 -3.47 -3.86 -1.73
N CYS A 187 -3.34 -3.22 -0.57
CA CYS A 187 -4.44 -2.98 0.36
C CYS A 187 -5.33 -1.79 -0.03
N LEU A 188 -4.94 -1.03 -1.05
CA LEU A 188 -5.62 0.18 -1.51
C LEU A 188 -6.29 0.01 -2.87
N LEU A 189 -6.47 -1.23 -3.33
CA LEU A 189 -7.11 -1.51 -4.60
C LEU A 189 -8.60 -1.12 -4.56
N PRO A 190 -9.18 -0.68 -5.70
CA PRO A 190 -10.61 -0.45 -5.80
C PRO A 190 -11.38 -1.77 -5.58
N HIS A 191 -12.54 -1.70 -4.93
CA HIS A 191 -13.32 -2.90 -4.58
C HIS A 191 -13.96 -3.57 -5.82
N GLU A 192 -14.11 -2.79 -6.88
CA GLU A 192 -14.65 -3.17 -8.19
C GLU A 192 -13.62 -3.95 -9.03
N LEU A 193 -12.38 -4.08 -8.54
CA LEU A 193 -11.36 -4.87 -9.22
C LEU A 193 -11.67 -6.36 -9.08
N GLU A 194 -12.05 -7.00 -10.19
CA GLU A 194 -12.27 -8.45 -10.22
C GLU A 194 -10.96 -9.23 -9.96
N GLU A 195 -11.01 -10.23 -9.08
CA GLU A 195 -9.84 -11.04 -8.70
C GLU A 195 -9.36 -12.00 -9.81
N GLY A 196 -10.15 -12.18 -10.87
CA GLY A 196 -9.89 -13.13 -11.96
C GLY A 196 -9.08 -12.59 -13.14
N GLY A 197 -8.61 -13.49 -14.00
CA GLY A 197 -8.06 -13.15 -15.33
C GLY A 197 -6.60 -12.68 -15.36
N ILE A 198 -5.85 -12.81 -14.25
CA ILE A 198 -4.40 -12.68 -14.23
C ILE A 198 -3.76 -14.07 -14.29
N VAL A 199 -2.83 -14.25 -15.24
CA VAL A 199 -1.98 -15.42 -15.38
C VAL A 199 -0.57 -15.01 -15.04
N CYS A 200 0.06 -15.76 -14.13
CA CYS A 200 1.45 -15.60 -13.79
C CYS A 200 2.25 -16.81 -14.26
N SER A 201 3.37 -16.58 -14.95
CA SER A 201 4.27 -17.65 -15.41
C SER A 201 5.18 -18.22 -14.32
N ALA A 202 5.24 -17.57 -13.14
CA ALA A 202 6.02 -17.99 -11.99
C ALA A 202 5.15 -18.29 -10.77
N SER A 203 5.66 -19.13 -9.86
CA SER A 203 5.01 -19.39 -8.57
C SER A 203 5.06 -18.15 -7.66
N GLU A 204 4.12 -18.03 -6.73
CA GLU A 204 4.11 -16.94 -5.73
C GLU A 204 5.45 -16.85 -4.99
N GLN A 205 6.04 -18.00 -4.64
CA GLN A 205 7.33 -18.06 -3.94
C GLN A 205 8.49 -17.57 -4.81
N ASN A 206 8.49 -17.90 -6.10
CA ASN A 206 9.56 -17.49 -7.02
C ASN A 206 9.54 -15.98 -7.26
N ILE A 207 8.35 -15.39 -7.44
CA ILE A 207 8.19 -13.94 -7.59
C ILE A 207 8.67 -13.19 -6.36
N LEU A 208 8.41 -13.72 -5.15
CA LEU A 208 8.87 -13.09 -3.92
C LEU A 208 10.36 -13.35 -3.62
N SER A 209 11.04 -14.22 -4.36
CA SER A 209 12.43 -14.60 -4.10
C SER A 209 13.35 -14.21 -5.25
N VAL A 210 13.60 -15.14 -6.17
CA VAL A 210 14.62 -15.02 -7.22
C VAL A 210 14.24 -13.95 -8.24
N ASP A 211 12.97 -13.88 -8.61
CA ASP A 211 12.52 -13.06 -9.73
C ASP A 211 12.03 -11.67 -9.32
N PHE A 212 12.03 -11.33 -8.02
CA PHE A 212 11.37 -10.12 -7.51
C PHE A 212 11.84 -8.84 -8.22
N VAL A 213 13.16 -8.67 -8.38
CA VAL A 213 13.73 -7.46 -9.00
C VAL A 213 13.39 -7.40 -10.49
N SER A 214 13.42 -8.54 -11.18
CA SER A 214 13.05 -8.65 -12.60
C SER A 214 11.57 -8.32 -12.81
N VAL A 215 10.71 -8.86 -11.94
CA VAL A 215 9.27 -8.57 -11.95
C VAL A 215 9.00 -7.10 -11.66
N TRP A 216 9.66 -6.52 -10.64
CA TRP A 216 9.56 -5.08 -10.33
C TRP A 216 9.91 -4.23 -11.54
N ARG A 217 11.07 -4.50 -12.15
CA ARG A 217 11.59 -3.74 -13.29
C ARG A 217 10.72 -3.85 -14.53
N HIS A 218 10.13 -5.02 -14.78
CA HIS A 218 9.32 -5.27 -15.96
C HIS A 218 7.91 -4.67 -15.81
N HIS A 219 7.25 -4.93 -14.69
CA HIS A 219 5.83 -4.63 -14.52
C HIS A 219 5.52 -3.35 -13.75
N PHE A 220 6.51 -2.68 -13.15
CA PHE A 220 6.27 -1.47 -12.37
C PHE A 220 7.08 -0.27 -12.84
N SER A 221 6.41 0.87 -12.88
CA SER A 221 7.07 2.17 -12.96
C SER A 221 7.92 2.42 -11.70
N ARG A 222 8.76 3.46 -11.72
CA ARG A 222 9.59 3.85 -10.57
C ARG A 222 8.80 4.11 -9.28
N THR A 223 7.55 4.54 -9.43
CA THR A 223 6.65 4.92 -8.34
C THR A 223 5.74 3.78 -7.91
N GLY A 224 5.88 2.58 -8.51
CA GLY A 224 5.07 1.41 -8.20
C GLY A 224 3.74 1.33 -8.93
N VAL A 225 3.59 2.05 -10.04
CA VAL A 225 2.41 1.93 -10.92
C VAL A 225 2.56 0.67 -11.79
N PRO A 226 1.63 -0.30 -11.71
CA PRO A 226 1.74 -1.53 -12.47
C PRO A 226 1.36 -1.36 -13.95
N SER A 227 1.94 -2.19 -14.81
CA SER A 227 1.62 -2.29 -16.24
C SER A 227 1.73 -3.73 -16.75
N TRP A 228 0.92 -4.06 -17.75
CA TRP A 228 1.04 -5.31 -18.51
C TRP A 228 2.27 -5.31 -19.42
N LYS A 229 2.69 -4.13 -19.89
CA LYS A 229 3.78 -3.97 -20.85
C LYS A 229 5.10 -3.75 -20.10
N ASP A 230 6.19 -4.22 -20.72
CA ASP A 230 7.54 -3.92 -20.26
C ASP A 230 7.73 -2.41 -20.16
N GLN A 231 7.99 -1.93 -18.94
CA GLN A 231 8.19 -0.51 -18.67
C GLN A 231 9.61 -0.05 -19.02
N ARG A 232 10.57 -0.97 -19.20
CA ARG A 232 12.01 -0.67 -19.20
C ARG A 232 12.81 -1.45 -20.25
N PHE A 233 12.12 -2.05 -21.22
CA PHE A 233 12.68 -2.64 -22.43
C PHE A 233 13.82 -3.63 -22.19
N TYR A 234 13.61 -4.60 -21.30
CA TYR A 234 14.61 -5.64 -20.99
C TYR A 234 14.56 -6.84 -21.94
N GLY A 235 13.58 -6.90 -22.86
CA GLY A 235 13.44 -8.03 -23.79
C GLY A 235 13.08 -9.36 -23.12
N THR A 236 12.78 -9.34 -21.82
CA THR A 236 12.33 -10.52 -21.07
C THR A 236 10.86 -10.78 -21.35
N LYS A 237 10.47 -12.07 -21.38
CA LYS A 237 9.06 -12.44 -21.43
C LYS A 237 8.32 -11.88 -20.20
N PRO A 238 7.07 -11.42 -20.36
CA PRO A 238 6.29 -10.91 -19.24
C PRO A 238 6.03 -12.01 -18.19
N PHE A 239 6.12 -11.64 -16.92
CA PHE A 239 5.79 -12.53 -15.80
C PHE A 239 4.28 -12.64 -15.63
N PHE A 240 3.58 -11.53 -15.82
CA PHE A 240 2.13 -11.45 -15.76
C PHE A 240 1.53 -11.16 -17.13
N SER A 241 0.43 -11.83 -17.43
CA SER A 241 -0.44 -11.54 -18.56
C SER A 241 -1.89 -11.63 -18.12
N GLY A 242 -2.79 -10.86 -18.72
CA GLY A 242 -4.19 -10.90 -18.32
C GLY A 242 -5.06 -9.94 -19.11
N LYS A 243 -6.34 -9.89 -18.73
CA LYS A 243 -7.32 -8.93 -19.23
C LYS A 243 -7.77 -7.97 -18.13
N GLY A 244 -8.13 -6.75 -18.52
CA GLY A 244 -8.58 -5.69 -17.63
C GLY A 244 -7.43 -4.96 -16.97
N SER A 245 -7.71 -4.34 -15.82
CA SER A 245 -6.75 -3.46 -15.14
C SER A 245 -5.41 -4.13 -14.77
N PRO A 246 -4.25 -3.48 -15.03
CA PRO A 246 -2.94 -3.92 -14.54
C PRO A 246 -2.81 -3.85 -13.02
N LEU A 247 -3.72 -3.18 -12.31
CA LEU A 247 -3.77 -3.18 -10.84
C LEU A 247 -3.91 -4.61 -10.26
N LYS A 248 -4.38 -5.58 -11.05
CA LYS A 248 -4.41 -7.01 -10.68
C LYS A 248 -3.02 -7.56 -10.33
N ILE A 249 -1.94 -6.97 -10.85
CA ILE A 249 -0.57 -7.34 -10.48
C ILE A 249 -0.30 -7.04 -9.00
N LEU A 250 -0.76 -5.88 -8.50
CA LEU A 250 -0.66 -5.54 -7.08
C LEU A 250 -1.50 -6.49 -6.21
N PHE A 251 -2.69 -6.88 -6.67
CA PHE A 251 -3.52 -7.88 -5.99
C PHE A 251 -2.78 -9.20 -5.80
N TYR A 252 -2.17 -9.71 -6.88
CA TYR A 252 -1.36 -10.94 -6.85
C TYR A 252 -0.21 -10.81 -5.83
N PHE A 253 0.53 -9.70 -5.86
CA PHE A 253 1.62 -9.46 -4.91
C PHE A 253 1.14 -9.40 -3.47
N GLY A 254 0.07 -8.67 -3.19
CA GLY A 254 -0.54 -8.60 -1.87
C GLY A 254 -0.88 -9.98 -1.33
N ARG A 255 -1.55 -10.80 -2.15
CA ARG A 255 -1.92 -12.17 -1.80
C ARG A 255 -0.70 -13.06 -1.57
N ALA A 256 0.29 -13.02 -2.46
CA ALA A 256 1.52 -13.80 -2.31
C ALA A 256 2.25 -13.46 -1.00
N ILE A 257 2.38 -12.17 -0.70
CA ILE A 257 3.01 -11.69 0.55
C ILE A 257 2.22 -12.19 1.76
N LEU A 258 0.89 -12.05 1.74
CA LEU A 258 0.04 -12.52 2.84
C LEU A 258 0.19 -14.03 3.02
N ARG A 259 0.07 -14.83 1.96
CA ARG A 259 0.22 -16.28 2.02
C ARG A 259 1.59 -16.74 2.48
N SER A 260 2.63 -15.92 2.33
CA SER A 260 3.97 -16.19 2.88
C SER A 260 4.06 -15.92 4.40
N LEU A 261 3.17 -15.09 4.94
CA LEU A 261 3.18 -14.61 6.33
C LEU A 261 2.08 -15.21 7.21
N VAL A 262 0.84 -15.29 6.72
CA VAL A 262 -0.34 -15.76 7.45
C VAL A 262 -1.32 -16.43 6.47
N ARG A 263 -1.85 -17.60 6.81
CA ARG A 263 -3.00 -18.21 6.12
C ARG A 263 -4.07 -18.59 7.14
N VAL A 264 -5.33 -18.41 6.76
CA VAL A 264 -6.49 -18.84 7.54
C VAL A 264 -7.30 -19.78 6.67
N GLU A 265 -7.19 -21.08 6.92
CA GLU A 265 -7.79 -22.12 6.09
C GLU A 265 -8.26 -23.27 7.00
N ASN A 266 -9.47 -23.80 6.78
CA ASN A 266 -9.99 -24.99 7.48
C ASN A 266 -9.90 -24.93 9.02
N GLY A 267 -10.19 -23.77 9.61
CA GLY A 267 -10.09 -23.57 11.06
C GLY A 267 -8.65 -23.55 11.58
N GLN A 268 -7.64 -23.43 10.71
CA GLN A 268 -6.24 -23.31 11.07
C GLN A 268 -5.74 -21.89 10.80
N LEU A 269 -4.94 -21.36 11.71
CA LEU A 269 -4.16 -20.14 11.53
C LEU A 269 -2.69 -20.53 11.35
N VAL A 270 -2.23 -20.53 10.11
CA VAL A 270 -0.86 -20.89 9.74
C VAL A 270 0.01 -19.64 9.75
N LEU A 271 1.01 -19.63 10.63
CA LEU A 271 1.91 -18.50 10.82
C LEU A 271 3.24 -18.74 10.10
N SER A 272 3.65 -17.77 9.28
CA SER A 272 4.92 -17.70 8.57
C SER A 272 5.30 -19.01 7.84
N PRO A 273 4.43 -19.55 6.96
CA PRO A 273 4.64 -20.85 6.33
C PRO A 273 5.93 -20.93 5.52
N VAL A 274 6.29 -19.89 4.74
CA VAL A 274 7.52 -19.86 3.93
C VAL A 274 7.97 -18.42 3.70
N LEU A 275 9.03 -17.96 4.40
CA LEU A 275 9.60 -16.64 4.18
C LEU A 275 10.68 -16.68 3.08
N PRO A 276 10.70 -15.72 2.13
CA PRO A 276 11.82 -15.59 1.19
C PRO A 276 13.16 -15.39 1.93
N SER A 277 14.27 -15.82 1.33
CA SER A 277 15.58 -15.83 1.98
C SER A 277 16.03 -14.44 2.47
N TRP A 278 15.66 -13.37 1.79
CA TRP A 278 16.00 -12.00 2.16
C TRP A 278 15.09 -11.41 3.26
N PHE A 279 14.04 -12.11 3.71
CA PHE A 279 13.19 -11.74 4.86
C PHE A 279 13.87 -12.10 6.18
N VAL A 280 15.03 -11.51 6.45
CA VAL A 280 15.80 -11.81 7.67
C VAL A 280 15.04 -11.36 8.93
N SER A 281 14.41 -10.20 8.90
CA SER A 281 13.65 -9.65 10.04
C SER A 281 12.56 -8.71 9.57
N GLY A 282 11.45 -8.67 10.29
CA GLY A 282 10.38 -7.75 9.99
C GLY A 282 9.23 -7.81 10.98
N ARG A 283 8.23 -6.98 10.70
CA ARG A 283 7.01 -6.89 11.49
C ARG A 283 5.83 -6.63 10.55
N LEU A 284 4.76 -7.38 10.74
CA LEU A 284 3.43 -7.15 10.20
C LEU A 284 2.54 -6.70 11.36
N ARG A 285 1.78 -5.61 11.21
CA ARG A 285 0.87 -5.11 12.24
C ARG A 285 -0.54 -5.01 11.69
N ASP A 286 -1.50 -5.31 12.56
CA ASP A 286 -2.92 -5.06 12.34
C ASP A 286 -3.45 -5.69 11.04
N LEU A 287 -2.97 -6.88 10.67
CA LEU A 287 -3.52 -7.66 9.56
C LEU A 287 -4.99 -7.99 9.87
N PRO A 288 -5.97 -7.52 9.08
CA PRO A 288 -7.35 -7.92 9.30
C PRO A 288 -7.52 -9.41 9.00
N CYS A 289 -8.26 -10.08 9.88
CA CYS A 289 -8.67 -11.48 9.76
C CYS A 289 -10.16 -11.57 10.09
N SER A 290 -10.81 -12.69 9.76
CA SER A 290 -12.24 -12.90 10.06
C SER A 290 -12.59 -12.74 11.54
N PHE A 291 -11.67 -13.06 12.44
CA PHE A 291 -11.84 -12.98 13.90
C PHE A 291 -11.36 -11.66 14.53
N GLY A 292 -10.77 -10.73 13.77
CA GLY A 292 -10.16 -9.50 14.31
C GLY A 292 -8.85 -9.13 13.62
N PHE A 293 -7.78 -8.96 14.39
CA PHE A 293 -6.48 -8.53 13.87
C PHE A 293 -5.32 -9.44 14.28
N CYS A 294 -4.40 -9.69 13.36
CA CYS A 294 -3.16 -10.44 13.60
C CYS A 294 -1.93 -9.53 13.40
N SER A 295 -0.96 -9.62 14.31
CA SER A 295 0.33 -8.94 14.19
C SER A 295 1.46 -9.92 14.41
N LEU A 296 2.45 -9.91 13.51
CA LEU A 296 3.62 -10.80 13.57
C LEU A 296 4.91 -10.00 13.67
N MET A 297 5.89 -10.59 14.36
CA MET A 297 7.26 -10.11 14.38
C MET A 297 8.21 -11.29 14.25
N TRP A 298 9.20 -11.17 13.37
CA TRP A 298 10.23 -12.17 13.16
C TRP A 298 11.61 -11.55 13.10
N SER A 299 12.63 -12.33 13.48
CA SER A 299 14.04 -11.95 13.34
C SER A 299 14.91 -13.17 13.17
N ARG A 300 15.97 -13.03 12.37
CA ARG A 300 16.81 -14.17 11.91
C ARG A 300 15.95 -15.29 11.31
N ARG A 301 14.94 -14.92 10.51
CA ARG A 301 13.93 -15.80 9.89
C ARG A 301 13.11 -16.66 10.87
N ARG A 302 13.10 -16.30 12.16
CA ARG A 302 12.38 -17.02 13.21
C ARG A 302 11.26 -16.17 13.78
N LEU A 303 10.09 -16.77 14.00
CA LEU A 303 8.97 -16.11 14.67
C LEU A 303 9.38 -15.71 16.09
N ARG A 304 9.11 -14.45 16.46
CA ARG A 304 9.44 -13.87 17.77
C ARG A 304 8.22 -13.50 18.58
N ARG A 305 7.19 -13.02 17.90
CA ARG A 305 5.94 -12.61 18.53
C ARG A 305 4.78 -12.72 17.56
N CYS A 306 3.66 -13.24 18.03
CA CYS A 306 2.36 -13.14 17.39
C CYS A 306 1.40 -12.48 18.38
N VAL A 307 0.59 -11.53 17.91
CA VAL A 307 -0.46 -10.88 18.72
C VAL A 307 -1.77 -10.97 17.96
N LEU A 308 -2.78 -11.54 18.59
CA LEU A 308 -4.14 -11.62 18.08
C LEU A 308 -5.03 -10.69 18.90
N THR A 309 -5.67 -9.72 18.26
CA THR A 309 -6.72 -8.91 18.84
C THR A 309 -8.05 -9.47 18.36
N VAL A 310 -8.83 -10.01 19.27
CA VAL A 310 -10.01 -10.82 18.96
C VAL A 310 -11.25 -9.94 19.06
N MET A 311 -12.02 -9.85 17.98
CA MET A 311 -13.27 -9.09 17.91
C MET A 311 -14.50 -9.99 17.88
N GLN A 312 -14.31 -11.28 17.59
CA GLN A 312 -15.35 -12.29 17.53
C GLN A 312 -14.81 -13.58 18.16
N ASP A 313 -15.64 -14.27 18.94
CA ASP A 313 -15.29 -15.57 19.49
C ASP A 313 -14.94 -16.53 18.34
N PHE A 314 -13.84 -17.27 18.49
CA PHE A 314 -13.47 -18.28 17.50
C PHE A 314 -12.60 -19.37 18.11
N VAL A 315 -12.65 -20.54 17.50
CA VAL A 315 -11.77 -21.65 17.82
C VAL A 315 -10.89 -21.90 16.61
N CYS A 316 -9.57 -21.98 16.80
CA CYS A 316 -8.68 -22.36 15.72
C CYS A 316 -7.48 -23.16 16.21
N ASN A 317 -6.90 -23.90 15.26
CA ASN A 317 -5.63 -24.57 15.44
C ASN A 317 -4.50 -23.64 15.00
N LEU A 318 -3.54 -23.39 15.89
CA LEU A 318 -2.34 -22.63 15.53
C LEU A 318 -1.31 -23.56 14.90
N VAL A 319 -0.88 -23.23 13.68
CA VAL A 319 0.18 -23.93 12.97
C VAL A 319 1.39 -23.02 12.88
N PHE A 320 2.48 -23.40 13.52
CA PHE A 320 3.72 -22.61 13.58
C PHE A 320 4.72 -23.06 12.51
N PRO A 321 5.71 -22.21 12.14
CA PRO A 321 6.77 -22.61 11.22
C PRO A 321 7.55 -23.83 11.71
N PRO A 322 8.14 -24.63 10.80
CA PRO A 322 9.03 -25.71 11.17
C PRO A 322 10.15 -25.24 12.11
N GLY A 323 10.43 -26.04 13.13
CA GLY A 323 11.46 -25.76 14.13
C GLY A 323 10.94 -25.14 15.42
N VAL A 324 9.73 -24.58 15.47
CA VAL A 324 9.19 -24.09 16.76
C VAL A 324 8.86 -25.29 17.66
N LYS A 325 9.53 -25.38 18.82
CA LYS A 325 9.38 -26.46 19.83
C LYS A 325 8.47 -26.07 20.98
N GLY A 326 8.33 -24.78 21.25
CA GLY A 326 7.53 -24.27 22.34
C GLY A 326 7.34 -22.76 22.28
N PHE A 327 6.38 -22.25 23.03
CA PHE A 327 6.10 -20.83 23.13
C PHE A 327 5.36 -20.50 24.42
N ARG A 328 5.33 -19.22 24.77
CA ARG A 328 4.51 -18.70 25.87
C ARG A 328 3.28 -17.99 25.30
N SER A 329 2.10 -18.30 25.81
CA SER A 329 0.87 -17.56 25.56
C SER A 329 0.50 -16.68 26.76
N THR A 330 0.09 -15.45 26.49
CA THR A 330 -0.41 -14.51 27.50
C THR A 330 -1.72 -13.88 27.00
N ARG A 331 -2.68 -13.67 27.90
CA ARG A 331 -3.90 -12.89 27.63
C ARG A 331 -3.74 -11.54 28.32
N LYS A 332 -3.89 -10.43 27.59
CA LYS A 332 -3.77 -9.08 28.16
C LYS A 332 -4.90 -8.90 29.20
N GLY A 333 -4.53 -8.71 30.46
CA GLY A 333 -5.48 -8.63 31.58
C GLY A 333 -5.75 -9.97 32.29
N GLY A 334 -5.24 -11.09 31.74
CA GLY A 334 -5.16 -12.39 32.42
C GLY A 334 -3.82 -12.60 33.11
N GLY A 335 -3.75 -13.54 34.04
CA GLY A 335 -2.60 -13.82 34.92
C GLY A 335 -1.31 -14.29 34.24
N PRO A 336 -0.43 -15.04 34.94
CA PRO A 336 0.89 -15.41 34.41
C PRO A 336 0.78 -16.17 33.08
N GLY A 337 1.73 -15.92 32.17
CA GLY A 337 1.74 -16.57 30.86
C GLY A 337 1.94 -18.08 30.96
N MET A 338 1.18 -18.83 30.16
CA MET A 338 1.29 -20.29 30.08
C MET A 338 2.31 -20.68 29.01
N CYS A 339 3.19 -21.62 29.32
CA CYS A 339 4.11 -22.21 28.35
C CYS A 339 3.48 -23.44 27.71
N HIS A 340 3.61 -23.54 26.39
CA HIS A 340 3.13 -24.64 25.57
C HIS A 340 4.32 -25.30 24.88
N VAL A 341 4.38 -26.62 24.95
CA VAL A 341 5.32 -27.44 24.17
C VAL A 341 4.60 -27.91 22.92
N ILE A 342 5.17 -27.67 21.75
CA ILE A 342 4.61 -28.12 20.49
C ILE A 342 5.06 -29.57 20.28
N GLY A 343 4.12 -30.50 20.45
CA GLY A 343 4.28 -31.91 20.09
C GLY A 343 3.90 -32.17 18.62
N SER A 344 3.53 -33.42 18.32
CA SER A 344 2.99 -33.81 17.00
C SER A 344 1.55 -33.35 16.76
N GLU A 345 0.83 -33.01 17.83
CA GLU A 345 -0.58 -32.63 17.77
C GLU A 345 -0.77 -31.12 17.55
N LEU A 346 -1.87 -30.76 16.87
CA LEU A 346 -2.25 -29.37 16.65
C LEU A 346 -2.67 -28.72 17.98
N VAL A 347 -2.18 -27.51 18.24
CA VAL A 347 -2.57 -26.77 19.44
C VAL A 347 -3.86 -25.98 19.16
N THR A 348 -4.98 -26.45 19.70
CA THR A 348 -6.28 -25.79 19.59
C THR A 348 -6.43 -24.70 20.66
N PHE A 349 -6.86 -23.50 20.25
CA PHE A 349 -7.17 -22.40 21.15
C PHE A 349 -8.62 -21.96 20.96
N ALA A 350 -9.31 -21.73 22.09
CA ALA A 350 -10.57 -21.01 22.13
C ALA A 350 -10.30 -19.55 22.51
N PHE A 351 -10.70 -18.64 21.63
CA PHE A 351 -10.48 -17.22 21.76
C PHE A 351 -11.80 -16.51 22.07
N GLN A 352 -11.77 -15.57 23.02
CA GLN A 352 -12.93 -14.76 23.39
C GLN A 352 -12.82 -13.35 22.80
N ALA A 353 -13.95 -12.81 22.36
CA ALA A 353 -14.08 -11.46 21.84
C ALA A 353 -13.71 -10.41 22.89
N GLY A 354 -13.04 -9.35 22.45
CA GLY A 354 -12.53 -8.26 23.29
C GLY A 354 -11.13 -8.52 23.85
N ASP A 355 -10.62 -9.75 23.78
CA ASP A 355 -9.29 -10.08 24.29
C ASP A 355 -8.15 -9.77 23.33
N VAL A 356 -6.96 -9.67 23.92
CA VAL A 356 -5.69 -9.66 23.19
C VAL A 356 -4.82 -10.81 23.66
N TYR A 357 -4.54 -11.74 22.76
CA TYR A 357 -3.65 -12.87 22.99
C TYR A 357 -2.26 -12.56 22.42
N CYS A 358 -1.22 -12.84 23.20
CA CYS A 358 0.16 -12.62 22.81
C CYS A 358 0.95 -13.91 22.98
N PHE A 359 1.49 -14.39 21.87
CA PHE A 359 2.37 -15.55 21.76
C PHE A 359 3.80 -15.05 21.58
N ASP A 360 4.70 -15.39 22.50
CA ASP A 360 6.09 -14.97 22.46
C ASP A 360 7.03 -16.04 23.05
N ARG A 361 8.31 -15.70 23.22
CA ARG A 361 9.35 -16.63 23.72
C ARG A 361 9.37 -17.97 22.97
N PHE A 362 9.24 -17.90 21.65
CA PHE A 362 9.35 -19.08 20.80
C PHE A 362 10.72 -19.74 20.97
N GLU A 363 10.70 -21.03 21.28
CA GLU A 363 11.86 -21.92 21.33
C GLU A 363 11.98 -22.62 19.97
N HIS A 364 13.19 -22.62 19.40
CA HIS A 364 13.47 -23.13 18.04
C HIS A 364 14.56 -24.22 18.08
#